data_AF-A0A266NET2-F1
#
_entry.id   AF-A0A266NET2-F1
#
_cell.length_a   1.000
_cell.length_b   1.000
_cell.length_c   1.000
_cell.angle_alpha   90.00
_cell.angle_beta   90.00
_cell.angle_gamma   90.00
#
_symmetry.space_group_name_H-M   'P 1'
#
loop_
_entity.id
_entity.type
_entity.pdbx_description
1 polymer ?
#
loop_
_entity_poly.entity_id
_entity_poly.type
_entity_poly.pdbx_seq_one_letter_code
_entity_poly.pdbx_strand_id
1 'polypeptide(L)' 'HHLVINAAGIFCSTPIQLGGVPIPGTPALPLAPGEVKGLQSVELDPATQLQALYLKAPACPQCEIFKKPLSVGGAHADA' A
#
# COMPACT_ATOMS: atom_id res chain seq x y z
N HIS A 1 15.46 15.62 1.25
CA HIS A 1 14.38 14.99 0.47
C HIS A 1 13.49 14.20 1.42
N HIS A 2 12.18 14.46 1.44
CA HIS A 2 11.22 13.69 2.24
C HIS A 2 9.99 13.30 1.42
N LEU A 3 9.49 12.09 1.71
CA LEU A 3 8.33 11.44 1.12
C LEU A 3 7.36 11.10 2.26
N VAL A 4 6.11 11.52 2.14
CA VAL A 4 5.05 11.19 3.11
C VAL A 4 3.94 10.45 2.36
N ILE A 5 3.57 9.27 2.87
CA ILE A 5 2.49 8.44 2.33
C ILE A 5 1.46 8.26 3.44
N ASN A 6 0.23 8.73 3.21
CA ASN A 6 -0.88 8.57 4.14
C ASN A 6 -2.21 8.44 3.39
N ALA A 7 -3.33 8.36 4.11
CA ALA A 7 -4.66 8.22 3.52
C ALA A 7 -5.09 9.41 2.64
N ALA A 8 -4.47 10.59 2.81
CA ALA A 8 -4.71 11.76 1.97
C ALA A 8 -3.88 11.76 0.67
N GLY A 9 -2.95 10.80 0.50
CA GLY A 9 -2.16 10.62 -0.70
C GLY A 9 -0.66 10.65 -0.46
N ILE A 10 0.07 10.99 -1.52
CA ILE A 10 1.54 11.04 -1.54
C ILE A 10 1.98 12.50 -1.60
N PHE A 11 2.78 12.92 -0.63
CA PHE A 11 3.47 14.20 -0.66
C PHE A 11 4.97 13.99 -0.89
N CYS A 12 5.54 14.73 -1.83
CA CYS A 12 6.97 14.73 -2.10
C CYS A 12 7.51 16.15 -2.08
N SER A 13 8.56 16.39 -1.29
CA SER A 13 9.26 17.69 -1.23
C SER A 13 10.00 18.07 -2.51
N THR A 14 10.09 17.15 -3.46
CA THR A 14 10.70 17.34 -4.78
C THR A 14 9.72 16.90 -5.86
N PRO A 15 9.85 17.44 -7.09
CA PRO A 15 9.00 17.01 -8.19
C PRO A 15 9.04 15.49 -8.37
N ILE A 16 7.87 14.86 -8.41
CA ILE A 16 7.74 13.44 -8.77
C ILE A 16 7.90 13.38 -10.29
N GLN A 17 8.98 12.74 -10.75
CA GLN A 17 9.12 12.43 -12.17
C GLN A 17 8.15 11.31 -12.51
N LEU A 18 7.08 11.67 -13.20
CA LEU A 18 6.10 10.72 -13.72
C LEU A 18 6.72 10.03 -14.94
N GLY A 19 6.98 8.73 -14.81
CA GLY A 19 7.61 7.91 -15.85
C GLY A 19 9.15 7.89 -15.78
N GLY A 20 9.75 6.93 -16.48
CA GLY A 20 11.17 6.95 -16.80
C GLY A 20 11.38 7.67 -18.13
N VAL A 21 12.47 8.44 -18.26
CA VAL A 21 12.91 8.92 -19.58
C VAL A 21 13.12 7.68 -20.46
N PRO A 22 12.50 7.58 -21.64
CA PRO A 22 12.77 6.47 -22.54
C PRO A 22 14.27 6.46 -22.87
N ILE A 23 15.02 5.48 -22.36
CA ILE A 23 16.38 5.23 -22.83
C ILE A 23 16.22 4.56 -24.20
N PRO A 24 16.99 4.95 -25.23
CA PRO A 24 16.99 4.24 -26.50
C PRO A 24 17.20 2.74 -26.25
N GLY A 25 16.22 1.91 -26.64
CA GLY A 25 16.23 0.46 -26.40
C GLY A 25 15.34 -0.04 -25.25
N THR A 26 14.78 0.83 -24.41
CA THR A 26 13.82 0.45 -23.36
C THR A 26 12.53 1.25 -23.49
N PRO A 27 11.51 0.76 -24.22
CA PRO A 27 10.20 1.40 -24.24
C PRO A 27 9.66 1.45 -22.81
N ALA A 28 9.20 2.63 -22.37
CA ALA A 28 8.41 2.72 -21.15
C ALA A 28 7.15 1.89 -21.38
N LEU A 29 6.97 0.83 -20.59
CA LEU A 29 5.74 0.03 -20.53
C LEU A 29 4.95 0.52 -19.30
N PRO A 30 4.20 1.62 -19.40
CA PRO A 30 3.38 2.08 -18.29
C PRO A 30 2.36 0.99 -17.99
N LEU A 31 2.35 0.51 -16.75
CA LEU A 31 1.30 -0.36 -16.28
C LEU A 31 0.00 0.45 -16.31
N ALA A 32 -1.01 -0.02 -17.06
CA ALA A 32 -2.34 0.57 -16.98
C ALA A 32 -2.80 0.49 -15.52
N PRO A 33 -3.44 1.55 -14.96
CA PRO A 33 -4.03 1.45 -13.63
C PRO A 33 -4.99 0.25 -13.60
N GLY A 34 -4.59 -0.82 -12.91
CA GLY A 34 -5.45 -1.98 -12.72
C GLY A 34 -6.65 -1.65 -11.82
N GLU A 35 -7.59 -2.58 -11.69
CA GLU A 35 -8.65 -2.45 -10.69
C GLU A 35 -8.03 -2.40 -9.29
N VAL A 36 -8.04 -1.21 -8.69
CA VAL A 36 -7.63 -1.03 -7.31
C VAL A 36 -8.76 -1.47 -6.40
N LYS A 37 -8.51 -2.54 -5.62
CA LYS A 37 -9.45 -2.95 -4.57
C LYS A 37 -9.54 -1.82 -3.55
N GLY A 38 -10.77 -1.35 -3.29
CA GLY A 38 -11.00 -0.28 -2.32
C GLY A 38 -10.36 -0.59 -0.96
N LEU A 39 -9.65 0.39 -0.41
CA LEU A 39 -9.04 0.27 0.92
C LEU A 39 -10.15 0.15 1.96
N GLN A 40 -10.08 -0.87 2.80
CA GLN A 40 -10.98 -1.03 3.93
C GLN A 40 -10.39 -0.25 5.11
N SER A 41 -11.20 0.61 5.72
CA SER A 41 -10.84 1.35 6.93
C SER A 41 -11.67 0.86 8.11
N VAL A 42 -11.07 0.80 9.29
CA VAL A 42 -11.77 0.60 10.56
C VAL A 42 -11.42 1.78 11.46
N GLU A 43 -12.41 2.28 12.18
CA GLU A 43 -12.15 3.24 13.25
C GLU A 43 -11.52 2.51 14.44
N LEU A 44 -10.32 2.95 14.81
CA LEU A 44 -9.52 2.31 15.85
C LEU A 44 -9.82 2.98 17.20
N ASP A 45 -10.17 2.18 18.19
CA ASP A 45 -10.28 2.59 19.57
C ASP A 45 -8.87 2.62 20.20
N PRO A 46 -8.38 3.79 20.67
CA PRO A 46 -7.07 3.93 21.29
C PRO A 46 -6.84 2.96 22.46
N ALA A 47 -7.89 2.58 23.20
CA ALA A 47 -7.74 1.67 24.33
C ALA A 47 -7.27 0.27 23.88
N THR A 48 -7.77 -0.22 22.73
CA THR A 48 -7.38 -1.54 22.20
C THR A 48 -5.97 -1.55 21.64
N GLN A 49 -5.51 -0.42 21.09
CA GLN A 49 -4.13 -0.26 20.62
C GLN A 49 -3.15 -0.27 21.78
N LEU A 50 -3.48 0.47 22.84
CA LEU A 50 -2.67 0.54 24.06
C LEU A 50 -2.56 -0.84 24.73
N GLN A 51 -3.67 -1.59 24.78
CA GLN A 51 -3.66 -2.96 25.30
C GLN A 51 -2.73 -3.88 24.50
N ALA A 52 -2.74 -3.79 23.16
CA ALA A 52 -1.84 -4.58 22.32
C ALA A 52 -0.36 -4.24 22.57
N LEU A 53 -0.03 -2.98 22.81
CA LEU A 53 1.31 -2.53 23.18
C LEU A 53 1.75 -3.13 24.52
N TYR A 54 0.89 -3.07 25.55
CA TYR A 54 1.19 -3.68 26.86
C TYR A 54 1.43 -5.19 26.76
N LEU A 55 0.65 -5.87 25.92
CA LEU A 55 0.77 -7.31 25.67
C LEU A 55 1.92 -7.66 24.70
N LYS A 56 2.62 -6.66 24.13
CA LYS A 56 3.63 -6.84 23.07
C LYS A 56 3.09 -7.66 21.88
N ALA A 57 1.80 -7.51 21.60
CA ALA A 57 1.16 -8.19 20.49
C ALA A 57 1.50 -7.50 19.16
N PRO A 58 1.71 -8.25 18.07
CA PRO A 58 2.08 -7.68 16.77
C PRO A 58 0.95 -6.90 16.09
N ALA A 59 -0.30 -7.07 16.53
CA ALA A 59 -1.46 -6.35 16.02
C ALA A 59 -2.55 -6.22 17.09
N CYS A 60 -3.35 -5.16 16.97
CA CYS A 60 -4.50 -4.94 17.83
C CYS A 60 -5.68 -5.84 17.45
N PRO A 61 -6.61 -6.17 18.36
CA PRO A 61 -7.78 -7.01 18.04
C PRO A 61 -8.62 -6.48 16.88
N GLN A 62 -8.76 -5.15 16.75
CA GLN A 62 -9.47 -4.53 15.62
C GLN A 62 -8.70 -4.67 14.29
N CYS A 63 -7.37 -4.73 14.36
CA CYS A 63 -6.47 -4.84 13.21
C CYS A 63 -6.49 -6.27 12.62
N GLU A 64 -6.79 -7.28 13.45
CA GLU A 64 -6.89 -8.68 13.04
C GLU A 64 -8.00 -8.93 12.01
N ILE A 65 -9.02 -8.07 11.96
CA ILE A 65 -10.13 -8.14 10.98
C ILE A 65 -9.60 -8.04 9.53
N PHE A 66 -8.43 -7.43 9.33
CA PHE A 66 -7.83 -7.25 8.01
C PHE A 66 -6.81 -8.32 7.62
N LYS A 67 -6.55 -9.32 8.47
CA LYS A 67 -5.69 -10.44 8.06
C LYS A 67 -6.41 -11.30 7.02
N LYS A 68 -6.15 -11.05 5.75
CA LYS A 68 -6.38 -12.02 4.67
C LYS A 68 -5.11 -12.86 4.49
N PRO A 69 -5.23 -14.17 4.19
CA PRO A 69 -4.10 -14.93 3.69
C PRO A 69 -3.63 -14.30 2.38
N LEU A 70 -2.33 -13.99 2.29
CA LEU A 70 -1.70 -13.53 1.07
C LEU A 70 -1.70 -14.67 0.04
N SER A 71 -2.73 -14.77 -0.80
CA SER A 71 -2.65 -15.57 -2.03
C SER A 71 -1.93 -14.73 -3.09
N VAL A 72 -0.60 -14.67 -3.02
CA VAL A 72 0.22 -14.23 -4.16
C VAL A 72 0.22 -15.39 -5.13
N GLY A 73 -0.65 -15.35 -6.14
CA GLY A 73 -0.79 -16.44 -7.10
C GLY A 73 -1.82 -16.13 -8.16
N GLY A 74 -1.53 -15.17 -9.03
CA GLY A 74 -2.23 -14.99 -10.29
C GLY A 74 -1.22 -15.11 -11.42
N ALA A 75 -1.21 -16.26 -12.10
CA ALA A 75 -0.42 -16.49 -13.30
C ALA A 75 -0.85 -15.51 -14.39
N HIS A 76 0.11 -14.77 -14.94
CA HIS A 76 -0.07 -13.96 -16.13
C HIS A 76 -0.20 -14.90 -17.34
N ALA A 77 -1.38 -14.94 -17.96
CA ALA A 77 -1.59 -15.63 -19.23
C ALA A 77 -1.35 -14.63 -20.37
N ASP A 78 -0.40 -14.97 -21.22
CA ASP A 78 -0.05 -14.25 -22.44
C ASP A 78 -1.19 -14.32 -23.46
N ALA A 79 -1.58 -13.16 -24.00
CA ALA A 79 -2.41 -13.03 -25.20
C ALA A 79 -1.77 -12.01 -26.14
#